data_AF-A0A4W3HNG6-F1
#
_entry.id   AF-A0A4W3HNG6-F1
#
_cell.length_a   1.000
_cell.length_b   1.000
_cell.length_c   1.000
_cell.angle_alpha   90.00
_cell.angle_beta   90.00
_cell.angle_gamma   90.00
#
_symmetry.space_group_name_H-M   'P 1'
#
loop_
_entity.id
_entity.type
_entity.pdbx_description
1 polymer ?
#
loop_
_entity_poly.entity_id
_entity_poly.type
_entity_poly.pdbx_seq_one_letter_code
_entity_poly.pdbx_strand_id
1 'polypeptide(L)'
;MVQKIVHDWATGKIYPHFHYVFVFKFRDLNKLYDRTTLGVLMVEQYPYLRDFLDELWKHPERLLFIFDGLDEFRTRIDFADSRRDTEPQRKCTDPECLCDVSDIVYSLIQKKLLPDCSVLVTSRPTALHLLAKAQISVWAEILGFVGDERREYFHKFFEDQEVAAAVYSHVEENELLHTMCCNPSYCWILALSLGPFFTRTHRNKQQVPKTVTQLFSYYIYHILTHHSVKIESPRDVMLKIGEMAFTGVSQCNIVFTDEDLSKTKLQPFQFLSGFLMELVERESSEHSVVYTFPHLTIQEFLAALAQFLSPNTESIQERLYQTCSEDDGRFEIFLRFVAGLSSPRAAQPLGEILGPFEEQTTFAVINWLKVKFGADTKFSKSTRGKRKLLNKLHYLFESQNQTLAQQTLSSVQTLAFGDDSSSKALRLTPIDCVVLSQAIGLCDTIKLLDLRSCYIQDEGLQRLVPVLHKCQELQ
;
A
#
# COMPACT_ATOMS: atom_id res chain seq x y z
N MET A 1 -1.78 -14.75 -0.96
CA MET A 1 -2.46 -15.73 -1.84
C MET A 1 -1.60 -16.96 -2.11
N VAL A 2 -0.42 -16.83 -2.72
CA VAL A 2 0.47 -17.97 -3.08
C VAL A 2 0.71 -18.92 -1.92
N GLN A 3 1.03 -18.39 -0.73
CA GLN A 3 1.19 -19.21 0.49
C GLN A 3 -0.04 -20.07 0.81
N LYS A 4 -1.26 -19.55 0.61
CA LYS A 4 -2.50 -20.30 0.83
C LYS A 4 -2.70 -21.40 -0.22
N ILE A 5 -2.36 -21.12 -1.48
CA ILE A 5 -2.38 -22.12 -2.55
C ILE A 5 -1.46 -23.29 -2.20
N VAL A 6 -0.23 -22.99 -1.79
CA VAL A 6 0.77 -24.00 -1.42
C VAL A 6 0.31 -24.79 -0.20
N HIS A 7 -0.20 -24.12 0.85
CA HIS A 7 -0.74 -24.78 2.03
C HIS A 7 -1.91 -25.73 1.70
N ASP A 8 -2.88 -25.25 0.91
CA ASP A 8 -4.06 -26.04 0.58
C ASP A 8 -3.74 -27.21 -0.35
N TRP A 9 -2.78 -27.02 -1.27
CA TRP A 9 -2.24 -28.12 -2.06
C TRP A 9 -1.53 -29.15 -1.17
N ALA A 10 -0.63 -28.70 -0.28
CA ALA A 10 0.13 -29.58 0.61
C ALA A 10 -0.78 -30.35 1.59
N THR A 11 -1.95 -29.80 1.93
CA THR A 11 -2.99 -30.47 2.74
C THR A 11 -4.01 -31.24 1.91
N GLY A 12 -3.81 -31.37 0.60
CA GLY A 12 -4.64 -32.17 -0.30
C GLY A 12 -6.01 -31.57 -0.63
N LYS A 13 -6.26 -30.29 -0.32
CA LYS A 13 -7.56 -29.62 -0.51
C LYS A 13 -7.78 -29.17 -1.94
N ILE A 14 -6.72 -28.74 -2.61
CA ILE A 14 -6.78 -28.22 -3.98
C ILE A 14 -5.70 -28.87 -4.85
N TYR A 15 -5.96 -28.90 -6.16
CA TYR A 15 -5.04 -29.36 -7.19
C TYR A 15 -4.33 -30.71 -6.90
N PRO A 16 -5.07 -31.77 -6.53
CA PRO A 16 -4.47 -33.06 -6.14
C PRO A 16 -3.71 -33.78 -7.27
N HIS A 17 -3.86 -33.32 -8.52
CA HIS A 17 -3.16 -33.87 -9.68
C HIS A 17 -1.70 -33.39 -9.78
N PHE A 18 -1.34 -32.27 -9.15
CA PHE A 18 0.05 -31.86 -9.05
C PHE A 18 0.72 -32.62 -7.91
N HIS A 19 1.75 -33.39 -8.22
CA HIS A 19 2.56 -34.07 -7.21
C HIS A 19 3.64 -33.16 -6.63
N TYR A 20 4.04 -32.13 -7.38
CA TYR A 20 5.07 -31.19 -6.97
C TYR A 20 4.68 -29.76 -7.34
N VAL A 21 4.84 -28.85 -6.37
CA VAL A 21 4.63 -27.41 -6.55
C VAL A 21 5.92 -26.68 -6.17
N PHE A 22 6.51 -25.99 -7.14
CA PHE A 22 7.72 -25.19 -6.98
C PHE A 22 7.36 -23.71 -6.96
N VAL A 23 7.93 -22.95 -6.03
CA VAL A 23 7.57 -21.54 -5.81
C VAL A 23 8.82 -20.69 -5.87
N PHE A 24 8.98 -19.93 -6.94
CA PHE A 24 10.08 -19.00 -7.13
C PHE A 24 9.58 -17.57 -6.98
N LYS A 25 10.25 -16.75 -6.16
CA LYS A 25 9.97 -15.31 -6.12
C LYS A 25 10.90 -14.61 -7.11
N PHE A 26 10.35 -13.75 -7.97
CA PHE A 26 11.16 -13.03 -8.95
C PHE A 26 12.22 -12.13 -8.30
N ARG A 27 11.92 -11.55 -7.13
CA ARG A 27 12.91 -10.82 -6.34
C ARG A 27 14.15 -11.65 -6.05
N ASP A 28 13.97 -12.90 -5.64
CA ASP A 28 15.07 -13.81 -5.28
C ASP A 28 15.85 -14.23 -6.54
N LEU A 29 15.16 -14.41 -7.67
CA LEU A 29 15.76 -14.75 -8.96
C LEU A 29 16.69 -13.66 -9.52
N ASN A 30 16.55 -12.40 -9.10
CA ASN A 30 17.44 -11.31 -9.52
C ASN A 30 18.89 -11.47 -9.06
N LYS A 31 19.17 -12.40 -8.14
CA LYS A 31 20.51 -12.64 -7.58
C LYS A 31 21.38 -13.53 -8.45
N LEU A 32 20.79 -14.18 -9.44
CA LEU A 32 21.47 -15.07 -10.36
C LEU A 32 22.02 -14.27 -11.53
N TYR A 33 23.30 -13.92 -11.44
CA TYR A 33 24.01 -13.14 -12.47
C TYR A 33 24.55 -14.02 -13.61
N ASP A 34 24.81 -15.29 -13.32
CA ASP A 34 25.32 -16.25 -14.28
C ASP A 34 24.19 -17.06 -14.92
N ARG A 35 24.48 -17.60 -16.10
CA ARG A 35 23.58 -18.58 -16.73
C ARG A 35 23.46 -19.80 -15.82
N THR A 36 22.26 -20.34 -15.75
CA THR A 36 21.91 -21.48 -14.89
C THR A 36 21.01 -22.46 -15.63
N THR A 37 20.63 -23.56 -14.98
CA THR A 37 19.67 -24.53 -15.50
C THR A 37 18.43 -24.57 -14.63
N LEU A 38 17.30 -25.07 -15.14
CA LEU A 38 16.11 -25.25 -14.31
C LEU A 38 16.36 -26.25 -13.17
N GLY A 39 17.16 -27.28 -13.43
CA GLY A 39 17.59 -28.24 -12.41
C GLY A 39 18.36 -27.58 -11.27
N VAL A 40 19.33 -26.71 -11.58
CA VAL A 40 20.09 -25.94 -10.57
C VAL A 40 19.16 -25.02 -9.77
N LEU A 41 18.29 -24.26 -10.44
CA LEU A 41 17.30 -23.40 -9.78
C LEU A 41 16.47 -24.18 -8.76
N MET A 42 15.99 -25.37 -9.15
CA MET A 42 15.20 -26.22 -8.28
C MET A 42 16.01 -26.77 -7.12
N VAL A 43 17.25 -27.22 -7.33
CA VAL A 43 18.08 -27.81 -6.28
C VAL A 43 18.58 -26.78 -5.28
N GLU A 44 18.83 -25.53 -5.70
CA GLU A 44 19.17 -24.45 -4.78
C GLU A 44 18.04 -24.17 -3.77
N GLN A 45 16.79 -24.25 -4.22
CA GLN A 45 15.64 -24.03 -3.35
C GLN A 45 15.15 -25.30 -2.64
N TYR A 46 15.30 -26.45 -3.29
CA TYR A 46 14.83 -27.78 -2.85
C TYR A 46 15.96 -28.82 -2.93
N PRO A 47 17.01 -28.73 -2.06
CA PRO A 47 18.22 -29.54 -2.20
C PRO A 47 18.00 -31.05 -2.16
N TYR A 48 16.94 -31.49 -1.49
CA TYR A 48 16.55 -32.89 -1.34
C TYR A 48 16.00 -33.51 -2.64
N LEU A 49 15.76 -32.72 -3.69
CA LEU A 49 15.29 -33.21 -4.99
C LEU A 49 16.43 -33.45 -6.00
N ARG A 50 17.69 -33.20 -5.63
CA ARG A 50 18.86 -33.34 -6.52
C ARG A 50 18.89 -34.67 -7.24
N ASP A 51 18.71 -35.76 -6.50
CA ASP A 51 18.79 -37.13 -7.05
C ASP A 51 17.49 -37.59 -7.73
N PHE A 52 16.45 -36.73 -7.76
CA PHE A 52 15.12 -37.03 -8.28
C PHE A 52 14.74 -36.22 -9.52
N LEU A 53 15.56 -35.25 -9.96
CA LEU A 53 15.24 -34.36 -11.07
C LEU A 53 14.86 -35.11 -12.36
N ASP A 54 15.65 -36.13 -12.74
CA ASP A 54 15.39 -36.94 -13.93
C ASP A 54 14.02 -37.62 -13.93
N GLU A 55 13.52 -37.98 -12.75
CA GLU A 55 12.20 -38.58 -12.60
C GLU A 55 11.07 -37.54 -12.70
N LEU A 56 11.30 -36.33 -12.17
CA LEU A 56 10.35 -35.22 -12.28
C LEU A 56 10.12 -34.83 -13.74
N TRP A 57 11.19 -34.79 -14.55
CA TRP A 57 11.14 -34.41 -15.96
C TRP A 57 10.33 -35.38 -16.83
N LYS A 58 10.17 -36.63 -16.41
CA LYS A 58 9.33 -37.64 -17.12
C LYS A 58 7.83 -37.40 -16.94
N HIS A 59 7.45 -36.64 -15.92
CA HIS A 59 6.05 -36.37 -15.56
C HIS A 59 5.75 -34.87 -15.47
N PRO A 60 6.00 -34.09 -16.53
CA PRO A 60 5.81 -32.64 -16.52
C PRO A 60 4.37 -32.23 -16.19
N GLU A 61 3.38 -33.04 -16.55
CA GLU A 61 1.95 -32.81 -16.28
C GLU A 61 1.60 -32.76 -14.79
N ARG A 62 2.49 -33.27 -13.94
CA ARG A 62 2.33 -33.30 -12.47
C ARG A 62 3.06 -32.17 -11.76
N LEU A 63 3.70 -31.28 -12.51
CA LEU A 63 4.50 -30.18 -11.99
C LEU A 63 3.75 -28.84 -12.13
N LEU A 64 3.71 -28.08 -11.05
CA LEU A 64 3.27 -26.69 -11.04
C LEU A 64 4.42 -25.77 -10.64
N PHE A 65 4.75 -24.81 -11.49
CA PHE A 65 5.70 -23.74 -11.22
C PHE A 65 4.95 -22.46 -10.90
N ILE A 66 5.16 -21.91 -9.71
CA ILE A 66 4.62 -20.61 -9.30
C ILE A 66 5.75 -19.59 -9.31
N PHE A 67 5.64 -18.56 -10.14
CA PHE A 67 6.53 -17.41 -10.15
C PHE A 67 5.82 -16.19 -9.53
N ASP A 68 6.23 -15.84 -8.31
CA ASP A 68 5.58 -14.78 -7.51
C ASP A 68 6.29 -13.43 -7.71
N GLY A 69 5.54 -12.40 -8.10
CA GLY A 69 5.98 -11.00 -8.13
C GLY A 69 6.74 -10.57 -9.39
N LEU A 70 6.20 -10.78 -10.61
CA LEU A 70 6.87 -10.40 -11.86
C LEU A 70 7.28 -8.93 -11.93
N ASP A 71 6.53 -8.03 -11.29
CA ASP A 71 6.86 -6.61 -11.19
C ASP A 71 8.17 -6.33 -10.43
N GLU A 72 8.67 -7.30 -9.66
CA GLU A 72 9.91 -7.22 -8.91
C GLU A 72 11.12 -7.77 -9.69
N PHE A 73 10.93 -8.29 -10.91
CA PHE A 73 12.03 -8.83 -11.72
C PHE A 73 12.79 -7.72 -12.46
N ARG A 74 14.11 -7.63 -12.23
CA ARG A 74 14.99 -6.60 -12.82
C ARG A 74 15.23 -6.85 -14.31
N THR A 75 15.28 -8.11 -14.73
CA THR A 75 15.55 -8.49 -16.11
C THR A 75 14.25 -8.55 -16.90
N ARG A 76 14.20 -7.89 -18.06
CA ARG A 76 13.00 -7.95 -18.91
C ARG A 76 12.85 -9.33 -19.56
N ILE A 77 11.68 -9.93 -19.40
CA ILE A 77 11.29 -11.11 -20.19
C ILE A 77 10.64 -10.62 -21.48
N ASP A 78 11.27 -10.93 -22.61
CA ASP A 78 10.83 -10.47 -23.92
C ASP A 78 9.94 -11.53 -24.58
N PHE A 79 8.63 -11.25 -24.59
CA PHE A 79 7.64 -12.10 -25.24
C PHE A 79 7.32 -11.69 -26.68
N ALA A 80 8.00 -10.67 -27.23
CA ALA A 80 7.78 -10.27 -28.60
C ALA A 80 8.46 -11.23 -29.58
N ASP A 81 7.69 -11.75 -30.54
CA ASP A 81 8.17 -12.58 -31.65
C ASP A 81 8.99 -11.80 -32.70
N SER A 82 9.36 -10.54 -32.41
CA SER A 82 10.01 -9.63 -33.34
C SER A 82 11.53 -9.71 -33.26
N ARG A 83 12.09 -10.92 -33.33
CA ARG A 83 13.54 -11.08 -33.51
C ARG A 83 13.80 -11.51 -34.95
N ARG A 84 14.65 -10.74 -35.63
CA ARG A 84 15.17 -11.07 -36.96
C ARG A 84 15.86 -12.43 -36.87
N ASP A 85 15.78 -13.24 -37.93
CA ASP A 85 16.32 -14.61 -38.08
C ASP A 85 17.84 -14.77 -37.80
N THR A 86 18.52 -13.73 -37.32
CA THR A 86 19.96 -13.64 -37.07
C THR A 86 20.35 -13.63 -35.60
N GLU A 87 19.40 -13.53 -34.64
CA GLU A 87 19.74 -13.68 -33.22
C GLU A 87 19.69 -15.15 -32.80
N PRO A 88 20.66 -15.66 -32.00
CA PRO A 88 20.62 -17.03 -31.52
C PRO A 88 19.29 -17.25 -30.77
N GLN A 89 18.48 -18.17 -31.30
CA GLN A 89 17.21 -18.56 -30.69
C GLN A 89 17.42 -18.83 -29.20
N ARG A 90 16.60 -18.23 -28.34
CA ARG A 90 16.55 -18.54 -26.91
C ARG A 90 16.14 -20.00 -26.74
N LYS A 91 17.12 -20.91 -26.78
CA LYS A 91 16.92 -22.36 -26.77
C LYS A 91 17.05 -22.88 -25.34
N CYS A 92 16.11 -22.51 -24.48
CA CYS A 92 15.91 -23.23 -23.22
C CYS A 92 14.81 -24.28 -23.44
N THR A 93 15.15 -25.37 -24.12
CA THR A 93 14.20 -26.48 -24.42
C THR A 93 14.46 -27.70 -23.55
N ASP A 94 15.55 -27.71 -22.80
CA ASP A 94 15.97 -28.80 -21.93
C ASP A 94 16.20 -28.25 -20.51
N PRO A 95 15.72 -28.94 -19.45
CA PRO A 95 15.87 -28.47 -18.06
C PRO A 95 17.32 -28.28 -17.61
N GLU A 96 18.28 -28.96 -18.25
CA GLU A 96 19.71 -28.88 -18.00
C GLU A 96 20.45 -27.94 -18.96
N CYS A 97 19.72 -27.22 -19.82
CA CYS A 97 20.32 -26.24 -20.72
C CYS A 97 20.71 -24.97 -19.98
N LEU A 98 21.99 -24.61 -20.08
CA LEU A 98 22.55 -23.41 -19.45
C LEU A 98 22.04 -22.12 -20.13
N CYS A 99 21.11 -21.43 -19.47
CA CYS A 99 20.36 -20.29 -20.00
C CYS A 99 20.29 -19.13 -18.99
N ASP A 100 19.93 -17.95 -19.46
CA ASP A 100 19.55 -16.86 -18.57
C ASP A 100 18.22 -17.19 -17.86
N VAL A 101 18.05 -16.78 -16.61
CA VAL A 101 16.81 -17.04 -15.85
C VAL A 101 15.56 -16.53 -16.58
N SER A 102 15.68 -15.36 -17.23
CA SER A 102 14.60 -14.79 -18.05
C SER A 102 14.18 -15.69 -19.21
N ASP A 103 15.12 -16.45 -19.78
CA ASP A 103 14.87 -17.38 -20.88
C ASP A 103 14.28 -18.72 -20.39
N ILE A 104 14.67 -19.18 -19.20
CA ILE A 104 14.05 -20.33 -18.52
C ILE A 104 12.58 -20.04 -18.24
N VAL A 105 12.29 -18.92 -17.57
CA VAL A 105 10.93 -18.50 -17.23
C VAL A 105 10.09 -18.27 -18.48
N TYR A 106 10.66 -17.59 -19.49
CA TYR A 106 10.01 -17.43 -20.80
C TYR A 106 9.63 -18.78 -21.40
N SER A 107 10.55 -19.75 -21.38
CA SER A 107 10.35 -21.05 -22.03
C SER A 107 9.34 -21.92 -21.30
N LEU A 108 9.25 -21.84 -19.97
CA LEU A 108 8.18 -22.46 -19.20
C LEU A 108 6.81 -21.84 -19.52
N ILE A 109 6.70 -20.50 -19.51
CA ILE A 109 5.44 -19.80 -19.81
C ILE A 109 4.97 -20.09 -21.24
N GLN A 110 5.90 -20.15 -22.20
CA GLN A 110 5.62 -20.43 -23.61
C GLN A 110 5.54 -21.93 -23.94
N LYS A 111 5.60 -22.80 -22.93
CA LYS A 111 5.56 -24.27 -23.09
C LYS A 111 6.65 -24.83 -24.01
N LYS A 112 7.77 -24.12 -24.14
CA LYS A 112 8.98 -24.56 -24.88
C LYS A 112 9.87 -25.45 -24.00
N LEU A 113 9.78 -25.27 -22.68
CA LEU A 113 10.41 -26.11 -21.66
C LEU A 113 9.30 -26.79 -20.87
N LEU A 114 9.36 -28.12 -20.71
CA LEU A 114 8.37 -28.93 -19.99
C LEU A 114 6.92 -28.62 -20.43
N PRO A 115 6.54 -28.90 -21.69
CA PRO A 115 5.33 -28.37 -22.33
C PRO A 115 4.01 -28.67 -21.60
N ASP A 116 3.94 -29.80 -20.88
CA ASP A 116 2.73 -30.20 -20.15
C ASP A 116 2.68 -29.70 -18.70
N CYS A 117 3.72 -29.00 -18.22
CA CYS A 117 3.68 -28.39 -16.89
C CYS A 117 2.70 -27.21 -16.82
N SER A 118 2.30 -26.87 -15.60
CA SER A 118 1.51 -25.68 -15.33
C SER A 118 2.37 -24.58 -14.74
N VAL A 119 2.09 -23.34 -15.15
CA VAL A 119 2.79 -22.15 -14.66
C VAL A 119 1.78 -21.13 -14.15
N LEU A 120 1.96 -20.66 -12.92
CA LEU A 120 1.20 -19.57 -12.32
C LEU A 120 2.14 -18.39 -12.09
N VAL A 121 1.80 -17.23 -12.65
CA VAL A 121 2.56 -15.99 -12.45
C VAL A 121 1.70 -14.98 -11.71
N THR A 122 2.24 -14.35 -10.66
CA THR A 122 1.60 -13.20 -10.00
C THR A 122 2.32 -11.91 -10.39
N SER A 123 1.58 -10.81 -10.51
CA SER A 123 2.15 -9.51 -10.84
C SER A 123 1.21 -8.37 -10.46
N ARG A 124 1.75 -7.19 -10.16
CA ARG A 124 0.96 -5.95 -10.12
C ARG A 124 0.51 -5.53 -11.53
N PRO A 125 -0.62 -4.80 -11.65
CA PRO A 125 -1.12 -4.31 -12.93
C PRO A 125 -0.08 -3.52 -13.77
N THR A 126 0.86 -2.84 -13.11
CA THR A 126 1.91 -2.03 -13.74
C THR A 126 2.85 -2.85 -14.65
N ALA A 127 3.05 -4.14 -14.36
CA ALA A 127 3.93 -5.01 -15.14
C ALA A 127 3.17 -5.93 -16.11
N LEU A 128 1.82 -5.84 -16.20
CA LEU A 128 1.02 -6.65 -17.14
C LEU A 128 1.39 -6.42 -18.61
N HIS A 129 1.85 -5.21 -18.95
CA HIS A 129 2.31 -4.90 -20.29
C HIS A 129 3.49 -5.77 -20.76
N LEU A 130 4.28 -6.32 -19.82
CA LEU A 130 5.37 -7.26 -20.13
C LEU A 130 4.82 -8.58 -20.68
N LEU A 131 3.65 -9.01 -20.20
CA LEU A 131 3.00 -10.25 -20.57
C LEU A 131 2.05 -10.12 -21.77
N ALA A 132 1.95 -8.94 -22.39
CA ALA A 132 0.95 -8.66 -23.44
C ALA A 132 1.06 -9.57 -24.68
N LYS A 133 2.24 -10.13 -24.94
CA LYS A 133 2.50 -11.08 -26.04
C LYS A 133 2.75 -12.51 -25.54
N ALA A 134 2.61 -12.75 -24.24
CA ALA A 134 2.75 -14.08 -23.67
C ALA A 134 1.53 -14.95 -24.01
N GLN A 135 1.75 -16.23 -24.30
CA GLN A 135 0.66 -17.19 -24.50
C GLN A 135 0.10 -17.63 -23.14
N ILE A 136 -0.82 -16.84 -22.59
CA ILE A 136 -1.44 -17.08 -21.28
C ILE A 136 -2.84 -17.65 -21.47
N SER A 137 -3.09 -18.81 -20.84
CA SER A 137 -4.38 -19.51 -20.93
C SER A 137 -5.48 -18.87 -20.09
N VAL A 138 -5.13 -18.34 -18.91
CA VAL A 138 -6.09 -17.77 -17.95
C VAL A 138 -5.52 -16.50 -17.33
N TRP A 139 -6.35 -15.46 -17.31
CA TRP A 139 -6.10 -14.22 -16.57
C TRP A 139 -7.08 -14.12 -15.40
N ALA A 140 -6.56 -13.76 -14.23
CA ALA A 140 -7.36 -13.53 -13.03
C ALA A 140 -6.92 -12.22 -12.38
N GLU A 141 -7.88 -11.39 -12.01
CA GLU A 141 -7.67 -10.18 -11.22
C GLU A 141 -8.06 -10.43 -9.77
N ILE A 142 -7.22 -10.02 -8.83
CA ILE A 142 -7.49 -10.13 -7.40
C ILE A 142 -8.12 -8.81 -6.94
N LEU A 143 -9.43 -8.83 -6.71
CA LEU A 143 -10.19 -7.64 -6.31
C LEU A 143 -10.12 -7.33 -4.80
N GLY A 144 -9.62 -8.26 -4.00
CA GLY A 144 -9.63 -8.18 -2.53
C GLY A 144 -10.93 -8.74 -1.94
N PHE A 145 -11.33 -8.26 -0.76
CA PHE A 145 -12.55 -8.73 -0.08
C PHE A 145 -13.81 -8.04 -0.61
N VAL A 146 -14.79 -8.86 -1.00
CA VAL A 146 -16.08 -8.40 -1.51
C VAL A 146 -17.24 -8.89 -0.64
N GLY A 147 -18.27 -8.06 -0.49
CA GLY A 147 -19.46 -8.38 0.28
C GLY A 147 -19.15 -8.89 1.68
N ASP A 148 -19.68 -10.08 2.00
CA ASP A 148 -19.60 -10.69 3.32
C ASP A 148 -18.18 -11.12 3.74
N GLU A 149 -17.23 -11.23 2.81
CA GLU A 149 -15.83 -11.58 3.12
C GLU A 149 -15.17 -10.56 4.06
N ARG A 150 -15.56 -9.28 3.94
CA ARG A 150 -15.08 -8.21 4.84
C ARG A 150 -15.51 -8.49 6.26
N ARG A 151 -16.79 -8.80 6.46
CA ARG A 151 -17.36 -9.16 7.76
C ARG A 151 -16.69 -10.41 8.32
N GLU A 152 -16.55 -11.44 7.49
CA GLU A 152 -15.94 -12.71 7.88
C GLU A 152 -14.50 -12.53 8.37
N TYR A 153 -13.73 -11.63 7.75
CA TYR A 153 -12.38 -11.32 8.22
C TYR A 153 -12.36 -10.87 9.68
N PHE A 154 -13.19 -9.89 10.06
CA PHE A 154 -13.21 -9.38 11.44
C PHE A 154 -13.68 -10.45 12.44
N HIS A 155 -14.66 -11.27 12.07
CA HIS A 155 -15.12 -12.39 12.90
C HIS A 155 -14.06 -13.49 13.09
N LYS A 156 -13.20 -13.70 12.09
CA LYS A 156 -12.04 -14.62 12.20
C LYS A 156 -10.86 -14.00 12.94
N PHE A 157 -10.71 -12.67 12.86
CA PHE A 157 -9.60 -11.95 13.46
C PHE A 157 -9.72 -11.87 14.99
N PHE A 158 -10.91 -11.54 15.50
CA PHE A 158 -11.15 -11.41 16.93
C PHE A 158 -11.69 -12.71 17.52
N GLU A 159 -11.10 -13.16 18.63
CA GLU A 159 -11.63 -14.29 19.41
C GLU A 159 -13.00 -13.95 20.03
N ASP A 160 -13.13 -12.72 20.57
CA ASP A 160 -14.39 -12.22 21.13
C ASP A 160 -15.34 -11.74 20.00
N GLN A 161 -16.42 -12.48 19.80
CA GLN A 161 -17.40 -12.21 18.74
C GLN A 161 -18.25 -10.96 19.01
N GLU A 162 -18.40 -10.51 20.26
CA GLU A 162 -19.04 -9.22 20.57
C GLU A 162 -18.14 -8.06 20.11
N VAL A 163 -16.83 -8.19 20.30
CA VAL A 163 -15.85 -7.20 19.82
C VAL A 163 -15.80 -7.21 18.29
N ALA A 164 -15.78 -8.39 17.66
CA ALA A 164 -15.81 -8.52 16.21
C ALA A 164 -17.00 -7.79 15.59
N ALA A 165 -18.20 -8.06 16.10
CA ALA A 165 -19.43 -7.44 15.62
C ALA A 165 -19.43 -5.93 15.83
N ALA A 166 -18.97 -5.43 16.99
CA ALA A 166 -18.93 -4.01 17.28
C ALA A 166 -17.91 -3.25 16.41
N VAL A 167 -16.71 -3.81 16.20
CA VAL A 167 -15.70 -3.25 15.31
C VAL A 167 -16.23 -3.21 13.87
N TYR A 168 -16.80 -4.31 13.39
CA TYR A 168 -17.33 -4.35 12.03
C TYR A 168 -18.50 -3.38 11.84
N SER A 169 -19.43 -3.28 12.80
CA SER A 169 -20.51 -2.28 12.76
C SER A 169 -19.95 -0.86 12.63
N HIS A 170 -18.90 -0.53 13.38
CA HIS A 170 -18.26 0.78 13.28
C HIS A 170 -17.59 1.00 11.91
N VAL A 171 -16.92 -0.02 11.38
CA VAL A 171 -16.31 0.01 10.05
C VAL A 171 -17.38 0.18 8.97
N GLU A 172 -18.51 -0.52 9.08
CA GLU A 172 -19.63 -0.45 8.14
C GLU A 172 -20.32 0.92 8.16
N GLU A 173 -20.53 1.50 9.35
CA GLU A 173 -21.05 2.87 9.51
C GLU A 173 -20.10 3.94 8.92
N ASN A 174 -18.79 3.69 9.02
CA ASN A 174 -17.75 4.57 8.49
C ASN A 174 -17.25 4.07 7.12
N GLU A 175 -17.92 4.52 6.07
CA GLU A 175 -17.68 4.10 4.68
C GLU A 175 -16.23 4.24 4.19
N LEU A 176 -15.46 5.18 4.74
CA LEU A 176 -14.02 5.27 4.50
C LEU A 176 -13.33 3.98 4.93
N LEU A 177 -13.57 3.54 6.16
CA LEU A 177 -13.02 2.31 6.72
C LEU A 177 -13.58 1.09 5.96
N HIS A 178 -14.88 1.09 5.66
CA HIS A 178 -15.50 0.01 4.89
C HIS A 178 -14.91 -0.17 3.49
N THR A 179 -14.62 0.92 2.78
CA THR A 179 -14.01 0.90 1.44
C THR A 179 -12.55 0.44 1.52
N MET A 180 -11.82 0.88 2.55
CA MET A 180 -10.45 0.41 2.78
C MET A 180 -10.41 -1.11 2.99
N CYS A 181 -11.44 -1.69 3.63
CA CYS A 181 -11.56 -3.15 3.83
C CYS A 181 -11.67 -3.99 2.55
N CYS A 182 -11.81 -3.39 1.35
CA CYS A 182 -11.57 -4.14 0.12
C CYS A 182 -10.15 -4.72 0.09
N ASN A 183 -9.16 -3.97 0.58
CA ASN A 183 -7.78 -4.45 0.66
C ASN A 183 -7.59 -5.21 2.00
N PRO A 184 -7.23 -6.50 1.97
CA PRO A 184 -7.03 -7.29 3.18
C PRO A 184 -6.02 -6.70 4.18
N SER A 185 -4.98 -6.00 3.71
CA SER A 185 -3.99 -5.35 4.58
C SER A 185 -4.61 -4.23 5.42
N TYR A 186 -5.61 -3.51 4.89
CA TYR A 186 -6.32 -2.50 5.68
C TYR A 186 -7.26 -3.12 6.69
N CYS A 187 -7.88 -4.28 6.42
CA CYS A 187 -8.67 -4.98 7.43
C CYS A 187 -7.83 -5.32 8.67
N TRP A 188 -6.59 -5.77 8.46
CA TRP A 188 -5.64 -6.05 9.55
C TRP A 188 -5.31 -4.79 10.35
N ILE A 189 -4.97 -3.69 9.67
CA ILE A 189 -4.68 -2.39 10.30
C ILE A 189 -5.90 -1.90 11.11
N LEU A 190 -7.09 -1.93 10.51
CA LEU A 190 -8.33 -1.50 11.16
C LEU A 190 -8.66 -2.35 12.38
N ALA A 191 -8.50 -3.66 12.30
CA ALA A 191 -8.77 -4.54 13.43
C ALA A 191 -7.82 -4.25 14.61
N LEU A 192 -6.52 -4.06 14.35
CA LEU A 192 -5.55 -3.67 15.37
C LEU A 192 -5.81 -2.28 15.95
N SER A 193 -6.17 -1.30 15.12
CA SER A 193 -6.43 0.07 15.55
C SER A 193 -7.74 0.23 16.32
N LEU A 194 -8.80 -0.46 15.93
CA LEU A 194 -10.15 -0.25 16.46
C LEU A 194 -10.51 -1.23 17.58
N GLY A 195 -10.01 -2.47 17.51
CA GLY A 195 -10.33 -3.54 18.45
C GLY A 195 -10.31 -3.10 19.92
N PRO A 196 -9.25 -2.43 20.40
CA PRO A 196 -9.15 -1.99 21.79
C PRO A 196 -10.32 -1.12 22.26
N PHE A 197 -10.90 -0.26 21.41
CA PHE A 197 -12.02 0.63 21.78
C PHE A 197 -13.31 -0.11 22.11
N PHE A 198 -13.50 -1.31 21.55
CA PHE A 198 -14.74 -2.07 21.70
C PHE A 198 -14.65 -3.18 22.76
N THR A 199 -13.46 -3.41 23.32
CA THR A 199 -13.25 -4.33 24.45
C THR A 199 -13.93 -3.81 25.73
N ARG A 200 -14.42 -4.74 26.57
CA ARG A 200 -15.17 -4.44 27.81
C ARG A 200 -14.42 -3.49 28.75
N THR A 201 -13.09 -3.51 28.73
CA THR A 201 -12.21 -2.68 29.56
C THR A 201 -12.17 -1.20 29.13
N HIS A 202 -12.51 -0.90 27.87
CA HIS A 202 -12.28 0.42 27.24
C HIS A 202 -13.53 1.09 26.66
N ARG A 203 -14.70 0.41 26.63
CA ARG A 203 -15.97 0.89 26.03
C ARG A 203 -16.41 2.32 26.41
N ASN A 204 -15.90 2.91 27.50
CA ASN A 204 -16.40 4.17 28.06
C ASN A 204 -15.36 5.31 28.21
N LYS A 205 -14.14 5.23 27.62
CA LYS A 205 -13.08 6.22 27.94
C LYS A 205 -12.50 7.03 26.77
N GLN A 206 -12.58 6.58 25.52
CA GLN A 206 -11.95 7.27 24.38
C GLN A 206 -12.86 7.31 23.15
N GLN A 207 -12.84 8.41 22.41
CA GLN A 207 -13.60 8.54 21.15
C GLN A 207 -12.92 7.74 20.05
N VAL A 208 -13.70 6.96 19.31
CA VAL A 208 -13.20 6.15 18.19
C VAL A 208 -12.63 7.06 17.09
N PRO A 209 -11.48 6.70 16.47
CA PRO A 209 -10.86 7.47 15.39
C PRO A 209 -11.82 7.78 14.24
N LYS A 210 -11.85 9.04 13.80
CA LYS A 210 -12.74 9.49 12.71
C LYS A 210 -12.01 9.78 11.40
N THR A 211 -10.70 10.03 11.45
CA THR A 211 -9.88 10.32 10.26
C THR A 211 -8.83 9.24 10.05
N VAL A 212 -8.25 9.18 8.85
CA VAL A 212 -7.21 8.19 8.53
C VAL A 212 -5.99 8.43 9.42
N THR A 213 -5.61 9.69 9.65
CA THR A 213 -4.46 10.01 10.52
C THR A 213 -4.70 9.54 11.96
N GLN A 214 -5.90 9.78 12.52
CA GLN A 214 -6.22 9.29 13.87
C GLN A 214 -6.12 7.76 13.95
N LEU A 215 -6.64 7.05 12.93
CA LEU A 215 -6.58 5.59 12.87
C LEU A 215 -5.13 5.07 12.91
N PHE A 216 -4.23 5.68 12.13
CA PHE A 216 -2.82 5.30 12.09
C PHE A 216 -2.05 5.74 13.34
N SER A 217 -2.43 6.85 13.98
CA SER A 217 -1.90 7.21 15.29
C SER A 217 -2.20 6.14 16.34
N TYR A 218 -3.43 5.63 16.38
CA TYR A 218 -3.79 4.52 17.28
C TYR A 218 -3.16 3.19 16.87
N TYR A 219 -3.00 2.93 15.56
CA TYR A 219 -2.24 1.77 15.07
C TYR A 219 -0.83 1.74 15.67
N ILE A 220 -0.07 2.82 15.53
CA ILE A 220 1.29 2.93 16.06
C ILE A 220 1.30 2.91 17.59
N TYR A 221 0.36 3.61 18.23
CA TYR A 221 0.19 3.56 19.69
C TYR A 221 0.03 2.12 20.20
N HIS A 222 -0.90 1.35 19.64
CA HIS A 222 -1.17 -0.01 20.08
C HIS A 222 0.00 -0.97 19.81
N ILE A 223 0.73 -0.78 18.72
CA ILE A 223 1.97 -1.54 18.50
C ILE A 223 2.98 -1.21 19.59
N LEU A 224 3.21 0.07 19.88
CA LEU A 224 4.17 0.48 20.91
C LEU A 224 3.76 -0.01 22.31
N THR A 225 2.47 -0.02 22.66
CA THR A 225 2.02 -0.40 24.01
C THR A 225 1.85 -1.90 24.22
N HIS A 226 1.50 -2.66 23.17
CA HIS A 226 1.06 -4.05 23.32
C HIS A 226 1.90 -5.07 22.56
N HIS A 227 2.62 -4.64 21.51
CA HIS A 227 3.32 -5.55 20.61
C HIS A 227 4.83 -5.29 20.47
N SER A 228 5.34 -4.18 21.00
CA SER A 228 6.77 -3.89 20.95
C SER A 228 7.53 -4.53 22.12
N VAL A 229 8.71 -5.10 21.84
CA VAL A 229 9.70 -5.40 22.88
C VAL A 229 10.07 -4.07 23.54
N LYS A 230 10.31 -4.03 24.86
CA LYS A 230 10.64 -2.78 25.59
C LYS A 230 11.70 -1.96 24.86
N ILE A 231 11.27 -0.92 24.16
CA ILE A 231 12.14 0.03 23.48
C ILE A 231 12.59 1.06 24.51
N GLU A 232 13.90 1.19 24.74
CA GLU A 232 14.44 2.14 25.75
C GLU A 232 14.15 3.60 25.40
N SER A 233 14.17 3.95 24.10
CA SER A 233 13.81 5.29 23.60
C SER A 233 12.87 5.18 22.39
N PRO A 234 11.55 5.01 22.63
CA PRO A 234 10.56 4.90 21.56
C PRO A 234 10.60 6.09 20.60
N ARG A 235 10.83 7.31 21.12
CA ARG A 235 10.94 8.53 20.32
C ARG A 235 12.11 8.48 19.33
N ASP A 236 13.30 8.09 19.79
CA ASP A 236 14.51 8.01 18.94
C ASP A 236 14.36 6.92 17.88
N VAL A 237 13.79 5.77 18.24
CA VAL A 237 13.52 4.68 17.28
C VAL A 237 12.50 5.13 16.24
N MET A 238 11.40 5.78 16.65
CA MET A 238 10.39 6.30 15.72
C MET A 238 10.93 7.39 14.79
N LEU A 239 11.84 8.23 15.29
CA LEU A 239 12.53 9.22 14.47
C LEU A 239 13.39 8.53 13.39
N LYS A 240 14.27 7.60 13.79
CA LYS A 240 15.17 6.89 12.87
C LYS A 240 14.42 6.07 11.81
N ILE A 241 13.40 5.31 12.23
CA ILE A 241 12.61 4.49 11.29
C ILE A 241 11.78 5.37 10.35
N GLY A 242 11.28 6.53 10.83
CA GLY A 242 10.57 7.47 10.00
C GLY A 242 11.47 8.20 9.00
N GLU A 243 12.73 8.49 9.34
CA GLU A 243 13.72 9.02 8.37
C GLU A 243 14.05 7.99 7.27
N MET A 244 14.20 6.71 7.65
CA MET A 244 14.34 5.62 6.69
C MET A 244 13.10 5.52 5.77
N ALA A 245 11.91 5.58 6.37
CA ALA A 245 10.65 5.53 5.65
C ALA A 245 10.50 6.69 4.66
N PHE A 246 10.85 7.92 5.07
CA PHE A 246 10.83 9.10 4.22
C PHE A 246 11.78 8.97 3.03
N THR A 247 12.99 8.45 3.26
CA THR A 247 13.95 8.16 2.19
C THR A 247 13.36 7.15 1.21
N GLY A 248 12.72 6.09 1.73
CA GLY A 248 12.01 5.10 0.92
C GLY A 248 10.89 5.73 0.07
N VAL A 249 10.02 6.57 0.65
CA VAL A 249 8.95 7.26 -0.12
C VAL A 249 9.55 8.16 -1.20
N SER A 250 10.61 8.90 -0.88
CA SER A 250 11.30 9.81 -1.80
C SER A 250 11.89 9.07 -3.01
N GLN A 251 12.43 7.88 -2.79
CA GLN A 251 13.08 7.05 -3.80
C GLN A 251 12.14 6.02 -4.43
N CYS A 252 10.85 6.03 -4.07
CA CYS A 252 9.87 4.98 -4.42
C CYS A 252 10.35 3.56 -4.03
N ASN A 253 11.12 3.46 -2.95
CA ASN A 253 11.64 2.22 -2.40
C ASN A 253 10.78 1.72 -1.23
N ILE A 254 10.45 0.43 -1.25
CA ILE A 254 9.65 -0.27 -0.24
C ILE A 254 10.40 -1.43 0.43
N VAL A 255 11.62 -1.73 -0.03
CA VAL A 255 12.47 -2.81 0.47
C VAL A 255 13.76 -2.21 1.06
N PHE A 256 14.06 -2.54 2.31
CA PHE A 256 15.22 -2.04 3.04
C PHE A 256 16.18 -3.17 3.37
N THR A 257 17.47 -2.91 3.30
CA THR A 257 18.54 -3.87 3.55
C THR A 257 19.15 -3.68 4.95
N ASP A 258 19.94 -4.64 5.43
CA ASP A 258 20.73 -4.47 6.67
C ASP A 258 21.65 -3.24 6.63
N GLU A 259 22.13 -2.83 5.45
CA GLU A 259 22.89 -1.58 5.31
C GLU A 259 22.05 -0.34 5.61
N ASP A 260 20.78 -0.32 5.19
CA ASP A 260 19.87 0.81 5.41
C ASP A 260 19.52 0.95 6.90
N LEU A 261 19.33 -0.17 7.59
CA LEU A 261 19.18 -0.23 9.04
C LEU A 261 20.47 0.23 9.76
N SER A 262 21.63 -0.20 9.27
CA SER A 262 22.93 0.16 9.84
C SER A 262 23.21 1.66 9.72
N LYS A 263 22.91 2.27 8.56
CA LYS A 263 23.02 3.72 8.31
C LYS A 263 22.17 4.52 9.30
N THR A 264 21.00 4.01 9.66
CA THR A 264 20.07 4.64 10.61
C THR A 264 20.32 4.25 12.06
N LYS A 265 21.34 3.41 12.33
CA LYS A 265 21.69 2.88 13.66
C LYS A 265 20.50 2.21 14.35
N LEU A 266 19.71 1.49 13.57
CA LEU A 266 18.54 0.73 13.98
C LEU A 266 18.92 -0.75 14.13
N GLN A 267 18.46 -1.40 15.20
CA GLN A 267 18.66 -2.84 15.38
C GLN A 267 17.38 -3.61 15.06
N PRO A 268 17.41 -4.66 14.21
CA PRO A 268 16.22 -5.40 13.76
C PRO A 268 15.19 -5.70 14.86
N PHE A 269 15.63 -6.24 15.99
CA PHE A 269 14.75 -6.62 17.09
C PHE A 269 13.91 -5.46 17.69
N GLN A 270 14.28 -4.20 17.47
CA GLN A 270 13.57 -3.03 18.01
C GLN A 270 12.25 -2.75 17.27
N PHE A 271 12.06 -3.28 16.07
CA PHE A 271 10.91 -2.98 15.20
C PHE A 271 10.33 -4.18 14.46
N LEU A 272 11.05 -5.30 14.41
CA LEU A 272 10.52 -6.57 13.93
C LEU A 272 9.28 -6.97 14.73
N SER A 273 8.31 -7.60 14.06
CA SER A 273 6.97 -8.00 14.55
C SER A 273 5.94 -6.90 14.77
N GLY A 274 6.35 -5.63 14.85
CA GLY A 274 5.44 -4.48 15.03
C GLY A 274 5.35 -3.56 13.81
N PHE A 275 6.49 -3.16 13.24
CA PHE A 275 6.55 -2.10 12.21
C PHE A 275 7.14 -2.57 10.88
N LEU A 276 8.04 -3.56 10.92
CA LEU A 276 8.64 -4.15 9.74
C LEU A 276 8.47 -5.67 9.75
N MET A 277 8.28 -6.21 8.55
CA MET A 277 8.30 -7.63 8.27
C MET A 277 9.70 -8.01 7.79
N GLU A 278 10.28 -9.01 8.43
CA GLU A 278 11.51 -9.65 7.98
C GLU A 278 11.20 -10.56 6.80
N LEU A 279 11.98 -10.44 5.74
CA LEU A 279 11.97 -11.35 4.61
C LEU A 279 13.37 -11.92 4.48
N VAL A 280 13.50 -13.21 4.77
CA VAL A 280 14.75 -13.93 4.56
C VAL A 280 15.01 -14.03 3.06
N GLU A 281 16.14 -13.49 2.66
CA GLU A 281 16.62 -13.41 1.30
C GLU A 281 17.87 -14.32 1.21
N ARG A 282 17.84 -15.39 0.42
CA ARG A 282 19.05 -16.22 0.25
C ARG A 282 20.00 -15.52 -0.70
N GLU A 283 21.19 -15.15 -0.24
CA GLU A 283 22.34 -14.88 -1.10
C GLU A 283 23.22 -16.12 -1.16
N SER A 284 24.05 -16.24 -2.20
CA SER A 284 24.99 -17.34 -2.40
C SER A 284 25.64 -17.79 -1.09
N SER A 285 25.18 -18.93 -0.55
CA SER A 285 25.58 -19.55 0.72
C SER A 285 25.40 -18.75 2.04
N GLU A 286 24.99 -17.48 2.02
CA GLU A 286 24.70 -16.66 3.20
C GLU A 286 23.27 -16.09 3.18
N HIS A 287 22.57 -16.13 4.30
CA HIS A 287 21.21 -15.56 4.40
C HIS A 287 21.35 -14.03 4.55
N SER A 288 20.97 -13.26 3.52
CA SER A 288 20.77 -11.81 3.64
C SER A 288 19.33 -11.53 4.08
N VAL A 289 19.10 -10.50 4.89
CA VAL A 289 17.79 -10.19 5.42
C VAL A 289 17.34 -8.84 4.88
N VAL A 290 16.14 -8.79 4.30
CA VAL A 290 15.51 -7.53 3.89
C VAL A 290 14.24 -7.29 4.69
N TYR A 291 13.87 -6.01 4.77
CA TYR A 291 12.80 -5.53 5.62
C TYR A 291 11.81 -4.73 4.78
N THR A 292 10.52 -4.92 5.06
CA THR A 292 9.43 -4.18 4.39
C THR A 292 8.40 -3.74 5.40
N PHE A 293 7.78 -2.58 5.21
CA PHE A 293 6.60 -2.23 6.00
C PHE A 293 5.41 -3.12 5.58
N PRO A 294 4.52 -3.52 6.51
CA PRO A 294 3.34 -4.33 6.17
C PRO A 294 2.45 -3.71 5.08
N HIS A 295 2.46 -2.38 4.98
CA HIS A 295 1.78 -1.63 3.93
C HIS A 295 2.49 -0.29 3.69
N LEU A 296 2.49 0.21 2.44
CA LEU A 296 3.11 1.50 2.08
C LEU A 296 2.55 2.66 2.91
N THR A 297 1.25 2.66 3.19
CA THR A 297 0.63 3.69 4.03
C THR A 297 1.23 3.76 5.45
N ILE A 298 1.73 2.65 6.00
CA ILE A 298 2.44 2.66 7.30
C ILE A 298 3.79 3.36 7.15
N GLN A 299 4.52 3.08 6.06
CA GLN A 299 5.77 3.76 5.73
C GLN A 299 5.54 5.28 5.59
N GLU A 300 4.52 5.69 4.84
CA GLU A 300 4.17 7.10 4.65
C GLU A 300 3.76 7.78 5.95
N PHE A 301 3.04 7.07 6.83
CA PHE A 301 2.67 7.57 8.16
C PHE A 301 3.90 7.79 9.04
N LEU A 302 4.80 6.80 9.14
CA LEU A 302 6.01 6.91 9.95
C LEU A 302 6.95 8.00 9.43
N ALA A 303 7.03 8.15 8.11
CA ALA A 303 7.74 9.26 7.48
C ALA A 303 7.19 10.62 7.91
N ALA A 304 5.86 10.77 7.95
CA ALA A 304 5.19 11.98 8.41
C ALA A 304 5.39 12.20 9.92
N LEU A 305 5.29 11.15 10.73
CA LEU A 305 5.48 11.20 12.17
C LEU A 305 6.88 11.69 12.55
N ALA A 306 7.94 11.22 11.88
CA ALA A 306 9.31 11.69 12.14
C ALA A 306 9.45 13.22 12.03
N GLN A 307 8.66 13.87 11.17
CA GLN A 307 8.68 15.33 11.03
C GLN A 307 8.20 16.06 12.30
N PHE A 308 7.31 15.44 13.07
CA PHE A 308 6.79 15.96 14.33
C PHE A 308 7.66 15.59 15.55
N LEU A 309 8.51 14.58 15.41
CA LEU A 309 9.43 14.15 16.46
C LEU A 309 10.78 14.88 16.40
N SER A 310 11.17 15.36 15.22
CA SER A 310 12.41 16.09 14.98
C SER A 310 12.42 17.42 15.75
N PRO A 311 13.53 17.76 16.45
CA PRO A 311 13.65 19.02 17.18
C PRO A 311 13.91 20.22 16.26
N ASN A 312 14.23 20.00 14.96
CA ASN A 312 14.56 21.07 14.03
C ASN A 312 13.36 21.43 13.14
N THR A 313 12.73 22.57 13.41
CA THR A 313 11.57 23.08 12.66
C THR A 313 11.90 23.56 11.25
N GLU A 314 13.15 23.93 10.96
CA GLU A 314 13.56 24.28 9.59
C GLU A 314 13.48 23.04 8.68
N SER A 315 13.74 21.86 9.24
CA SER A 315 13.66 20.58 8.53
C SER A 315 12.27 20.28 7.97
N ILE A 316 11.18 20.57 8.70
CA ILE A 316 9.82 20.31 8.19
C ILE A 316 9.45 21.29 7.08
N GLN A 317 9.88 22.56 7.15
CA GLN A 317 9.56 23.56 6.13
C GLN A 317 10.25 23.21 4.81
N GLU A 318 11.53 22.83 4.86
CA GLU A 318 12.28 22.34 3.70
C GLU A 318 11.63 21.11 3.09
N ARG A 319 11.24 20.13 3.93
CA ARG A 319 10.55 18.92 3.44
C ARG A 319 9.19 19.21 2.85
N LEU A 320 8.40 20.10 3.45
CA LEU A 320 7.12 20.52 2.87
C LEU A 320 7.32 21.19 1.50
N TYR A 321 8.36 21.99 1.34
CA TYR A 321 8.70 22.59 0.05
C TYR A 321 9.12 21.53 -0.98
N GLN A 322 10.08 20.67 -0.62
CA GLN A 322 10.59 19.59 -1.48
C GLN A 322 9.50 18.62 -1.92
N THR A 323 8.66 18.17 -0.99
CA THR A 323 7.59 17.20 -1.31
C THR A 323 6.47 17.81 -2.13
N CYS A 324 6.23 19.12 -2.03
CA CYS A 324 5.24 19.82 -2.85
C CYS A 324 5.69 20.07 -4.29
N SER A 325 6.99 20.11 -4.55
CA SER A 325 7.52 20.24 -5.92
C SER A 325 7.43 18.95 -6.72
N GLU A 326 7.25 17.81 -6.07
CA GLU A 326 7.12 16.52 -6.73
C GLU A 326 5.71 16.30 -7.27
N ASP A 327 5.62 15.98 -8.56
CA ASP A 327 4.35 15.98 -9.31
C ASP A 327 3.83 14.59 -9.69
N ASP A 328 4.54 13.52 -9.32
CA ASP A 328 4.14 12.14 -9.61
C ASP A 328 3.18 11.53 -8.57
N GLY A 329 2.82 12.30 -7.55
CA GLY A 329 1.86 11.92 -6.52
C GLY A 329 2.44 11.09 -5.37
N ARG A 330 3.76 10.79 -5.37
CA ARG A 330 4.39 9.92 -4.36
C ARG A 330 4.23 10.42 -2.91
N PHE A 331 4.01 11.72 -2.71
CA PHE A 331 3.86 12.34 -1.38
C PHE A 331 2.42 12.70 -1.02
N GLU A 332 1.41 12.30 -1.81
CA GLU A 332 0.01 12.70 -1.55
C GLU A 332 -0.48 12.21 -0.18
N ILE A 333 -0.27 10.93 0.15
CA ILE A 333 -0.70 10.35 1.43
C ILE A 333 0.21 10.82 2.57
N PHE A 334 1.52 10.88 2.36
CA PHE A 334 2.46 11.49 3.32
C PHE A 334 1.99 12.90 3.74
N LEU A 335 1.65 13.77 2.79
CA LEU A 335 1.20 15.13 3.09
C LEU A 335 -0.16 15.16 3.81
N ARG A 336 -1.06 14.20 3.55
CA ARG A 336 -2.31 14.04 4.31
C ARG A 336 -2.02 13.73 5.78
N PHE A 337 -1.07 12.83 6.04
CA PHE A 337 -0.64 12.53 7.40
C PHE A 337 0.06 13.70 8.08
N VAL A 338 0.92 14.44 7.37
CA VAL A 338 1.52 15.65 7.93
C VAL A 338 0.45 16.67 8.32
N ALA A 339 -0.55 16.90 7.45
CA ALA A 339 -1.67 17.77 7.78
C ALA A 339 -2.48 17.23 8.97
N GLY A 340 -2.76 15.92 9.02
CA GLY A 340 -3.53 15.32 10.10
C GLY A 340 -2.85 15.30 11.45
N LEU A 341 -1.52 15.08 11.50
CA LEU A 341 -0.74 15.09 12.75
C LEU A 341 -0.68 16.48 13.39
N SER A 342 -1.01 17.55 12.66
CA SER A 342 -1.23 18.88 13.24
C SER A 342 -2.51 18.96 14.10
N SER A 343 -3.40 17.96 14.02
CA SER A 343 -4.58 17.86 14.86
C SER A 343 -4.22 17.36 16.27
N PRO A 344 -4.63 18.06 17.34
CA PRO A 344 -4.38 17.59 18.71
C PRO A 344 -4.93 16.18 18.98
N ARG A 345 -6.08 15.83 18.37
CA ARG A 345 -6.69 14.50 18.54
C ARG A 345 -5.88 13.38 17.89
N ALA A 346 -5.27 13.65 16.73
CA ALA A 346 -4.42 12.66 16.07
C ALA A 346 -3.05 12.55 16.77
N ALA A 347 -2.53 13.66 17.29
CA ALA A 347 -1.25 13.68 17.99
C ALA A 347 -1.33 13.06 19.40
N GLN A 348 -2.45 13.21 20.12
CA GLN A 348 -2.61 12.82 21.52
C GLN A 348 -2.07 11.42 21.86
N PRO A 349 -2.53 10.31 21.25
CA PRO A 349 -2.06 8.97 21.64
C PRO A 349 -0.54 8.83 21.45
N LEU A 350 0.01 9.40 20.38
CA LEU A 350 1.45 9.35 20.13
C LEU A 350 2.25 10.19 21.13
N GLY A 351 1.71 11.35 21.53
CA GLY A 351 2.33 12.22 22.53
C GLY A 351 2.47 11.58 23.91
N GLU A 352 1.55 10.67 24.28
CA GLU A 352 1.59 9.91 25.54
C GLU A 352 2.81 8.98 25.63
N ILE A 353 3.32 8.49 24.49
CA ILE A 353 4.42 7.49 24.44
C ILE A 353 5.73 8.11 23.93
N LEU A 354 5.64 9.01 22.95
CA LEU A 354 6.80 9.59 22.25
C LEU A 354 7.18 10.97 22.83
N GLY A 355 6.43 11.46 23.82
CA GLY A 355 6.55 12.81 24.34
C GLY A 355 5.86 13.84 23.42
N PRO A 356 5.77 15.10 23.88
CA PRO A 356 5.05 16.15 23.15
C PRO A 356 5.68 16.41 21.77
N PHE A 357 4.81 16.75 20.82
CA PHE A 357 5.22 17.29 19.53
C PHE A 357 5.54 18.77 19.68
N GLU A 358 6.53 19.26 18.95
CA GLU A 358 6.93 20.66 18.98
C GLU A 358 5.81 21.56 18.45
N GLU A 359 5.44 22.59 19.20
CA GLU A 359 4.36 23.52 18.84
C GLU A 359 4.70 24.28 17.56
N GLN A 360 5.97 24.66 17.39
CA GLN A 360 6.47 25.35 16.21
C GLN A 360 6.31 24.51 14.94
N THR A 361 6.47 23.18 15.03
CA THR A 361 6.26 22.26 13.90
C THR A 361 4.79 22.26 13.49
N THR A 362 3.89 22.18 14.46
CA THR A 362 2.43 22.26 14.22
C THR A 362 2.05 23.60 13.57
N PHE A 363 2.60 24.71 14.06
CA PHE A 363 2.39 26.03 13.50
C PHE A 363 2.91 26.16 12.06
N ALA A 364 4.10 25.60 11.77
CA ALA A 364 4.67 25.57 10.43
C ALA A 364 3.75 24.83 9.43
N VAL A 365 3.20 23.67 9.82
CA VAL A 365 2.24 22.91 8.99
C VAL A 365 0.96 23.70 8.76
N ILE A 366 0.39 24.31 9.81
CA ILE A 366 -0.84 25.12 9.69
C ILE A 366 -0.61 26.32 8.75
N ASN A 367 0.54 26.99 8.85
CA ASN A 367 0.86 28.10 7.96
C ASN A 367 1.09 27.64 6.53
N TRP A 368 1.76 26.52 6.33
CA TRP A 368 1.90 25.91 5.01
C TRP A 368 0.54 25.59 4.39
N LEU A 369 -0.41 25.04 5.16
CA LEU A 369 -1.78 24.82 4.69
C LEU A 369 -2.45 26.14 4.25
N LYS A 370 -2.35 27.20 5.05
CA LYS A 370 -2.87 28.54 4.71
C LYS A 370 -2.30 29.05 3.39
N VAL A 371 -0.98 29.00 3.22
CA VAL A 371 -0.29 29.46 2.01
C VAL A 371 -0.69 28.62 0.80
N LYS A 372 -0.73 27.29 0.95
CA LYS A 372 -1.06 26.36 -0.14
C LYS A 372 -2.48 26.54 -0.66
N PHE A 373 -3.41 26.93 0.20
CA PHE A 373 -4.75 27.32 -0.23
C PHE A 373 -4.80 28.75 -0.79
N GLY A 374 -4.14 29.72 -0.17
CA GLY A 374 -4.16 31.12 -0.61
C GLY A 374 -3.48 31.37 -1.98
N ALA A 375 -2.45 30.61 -2.34
CA ALA A 375 -1.67 30.83 -3.56
C ALA A 375 -2.29 30.23 -4.83
N ASP A 376 -3.24 29.30 -4.72
CA ASP A 376 -3.69 28.45 -5.84
C ASP A 376 -5.18 28.05 -5.71
N THR A 377 -6.08 29.03 -5.64
CA THR A 377 -7.54 28.80 -5.81
C THR A 377 -8.00 28.89 -7.26
N LYS A 378 -7.10 29.15 -8.22
CA LYS A 378 -7.46 29.15 -9.63
C LYS A 378 -7.74 27.72 -10.09
N PHE A 379 -9.02 27.43 -10.32
CA PHE A 379 -9.49 26.20 -10.93
C PHE A 379 -8.75 25.96 -12.24
N SER A 380 -7.92 24.91 -12.26
CA SER A 380 -7.31 24.45 -13.49
C SER A 380 -8.19 23.36 -14.07
N LYS A 381 -8.58 23.53 -15.34
CA LYS A 381 -9.33 22.51 -16.09
C LYS A 381 -8.56 21.21 -16.29
N SER A 382 -7.24 21.21 -16.05
CA SER A 382 -6.42 20.01 -16.16
C SER A 382 -6.75 19.00 -15.06
N THR A 383 -6.67 17.71 -15.38
CA THR A 383 -6.80 16.60 -14.42
C THR A 383 -5.87 16.78 -13.21
N ARG A 384 -4.66 17.31 -13.44
CA ARG A 384 -3.67 17.62 -12.40
C ARG A 384 -4.16 18.71 -11.44
N GLY A 385 -4.76 19.77 -11.98
CA GLY A 385 -5.37 20.85 -11.19
C GLY A 385 -6.47 20.34 -10.27
N LYS A 386 -7.38 19.53 -10.82
CA LYS A 386 -8.47 18.88 -10.08
C LYS A 386 -7.92 18.01 -8.95
N ARG A 387 -6.84 17.24 -9.21
CA ARG A 387 -6.21 16.36 -8.20
C ARG A 387 -5.56 17.15 -7.09
N LYS A 388 -4.86 18.25 -7.42
CA LYS A 388 -4.29 19.17 -6.44
C LYS A 388 -5.38 19.78 -5.54
N LEU A 389 -6.51 20.18 -6.11
CA LEU A 389 -7.65 20.68 -5.33
C LEU A 389 -8.22 19.61 -4.39
N LEU A 390 -8.45 18.39 -4.90
CA LEU A 390 -8.95 17.28 -4.09
C LEU A 390 -8.01 17.00 -2.91
N ASN A 391 -6.70 16.89 -3.16
CA ASN A 391 -5.71 16.68 -2.10
C ASN A 391 -5.69 17.81 -1.06
N LYS A 392 -5.85 19.06 -1.49
CA LYS A 392 -5.99 20.19 -0.57
C LYS A 392 -7.19 20.00 0.37
N LEU A 393 -8.35 19.59 -0.15
CA LEU A 393 -9.53 19.31 0.68
C LEU A 393 -9.26 18.17 1.67
N HIS A 394 -8.56 17.11 1.23
CA HIS A 394 -8.11 16.04 2.14
C HIS A 394 -7.21 16.56 3.26
N TYR A 395 -6.29 17.48 2.97
CA TYR A 395 -5.44 18.08 4.01
C TYR A 395 -6.24 18.85 5.05
N LEU A 396 -7.25 19.63 4.64
CA LEU A 396 -8.14 20.32 5.58
C LEU A 396 -8.93 19.33 6.43
N PHE A 397 -9.49 18.31 5.78
CA PHE A 397 -10.23 17.25 6.46
C PHE A 397 -9.36 16.57 7.51
N GLU A 398 -8.17 16.09 7.15
CA GLU A 398 -7.28 15.40 8.09
C GLU A 398 -6.81 16.32 9.22
N SER A 399 -6.53 17.61 8.95
CA SER A 399 -6.10 18.56 9.99
C SER A 399 -7.15 18.78 11.09
N GLN A 400 -8.43 18.51 10.79
CA GLN A 400 -9.58 18.74 11.68
C GLN A 400 -9.62 20.17 12.26
N ASN A 401 -8.97 21.14 11.60
CA ASN A 401 -8.93 22.53 12.02
C ASN A 401 -10.10 23.27 11.38
N GLN A 402 -11.24 23.32 12.10
CA GLN A 402 -12.48 23.92 11.59
C GLN A 402 -12.32 25.39 11.24
N THR A 403 -11.60 26.16 12.05
CA THR A 403 -11.35 27.58 11.81
C THR A 403 -10.56 27.79 10.52
N LEU A 404 -9.49 27.01 10.32
CA LEU A 404 -8.70 27.04 9.09
C LEU A 404 -9.56 26.64 7.88
N ALA A 405 -10.35 25.58 8.01
CA ALA A 405 -11.21 25.10 6.94
C ALA A 405 -12.27 26.14 6.55
N GLN A 406 -12.94 26.77 7.53
CA GLN A 406 -13.92 27.84 7.28
C GLN A 406 -13.27 29.06 6.61
N GLN A 407 -12.14 29.54 7.14
CA GLN A 407 -11.40 30.67 6.55
C GLN A 407 -11.02 30.38 5.10
N THR A 408 -10.57 29.16 4.83
CA THR A 408 -10.11 28.74 3.53
C THR A 408 -11.25 28.54 2.53
N LEU A 409 -12.32 27.87 2.95
CA LEU A 409 -13.43 27.48 2.08
C LEU A 409 -14.47 28.58 1.88
N SER A 410 -14.55 29.57 2.77
CA SER A 410 -15.48 30.71 2.67
C SER A 410 -15.40 31.49 1.34
N SER A 411 -14.23 31.48 0.69
CA SER A 411 -14.01 32.17 -0.59
C SER A 411 -14.24 31.28 -1.83
N VAL A 412 -14.49 29.98 -1.63
CA VAL A 412 -14.62 28.99 -2.70
C VAL A 412 -16.01 29.08 -3.32
N GLN A 413 -16.07 29.57 -4.56
CA GLN A 413 -17.32 29.70 -5.30
C GLN A 413 -17.59 28.53 -6.25
N THR A 414 -16.56 27.77 -6.63
CA THR A 414 -16.68 26.68 -7.59
C THR A 414 -15.96 25.46 -7.03
N LEU A 415 -16.40 24.26 -7.37
CA LEU A 415 -15.70 23.02 -7.09
C LEU A 415 -15.85 22.15 -8.33
N ALA A 416 -14.77 22.00 -9.10
CA ALA A 416 -14.81 21.30 -10.38
C ALA A 416 -13.88 20.10 -10.37
N PHE A 417 -14.46 18.90 -10.36
CA PHE A 417 -13.77 17.63 -10.46
C PHE A 417 -14.19 16.84 -11.71
N GLY A 418 -15.35 17.19 -12.27
CA GLY A 418 -15.91 16.61 -13.48
C GLY A 418 -15.37 17.17 -14.78
N ASP A 419 -15.74 16.54 -15.88
CA ASP A 419 -15.47 16.95 -17.27
C ASP A 419 -16.41 16.21 -18.22
N ASP A 420 -16.66 16.78 -19.40
CA ASP A 420 -17.38 16.09 -20.47
C ASP A 420 -16.57 14.88 -20.99
N SER A 421 -15.24 14.94 -20.90
CA SER A 421 -14.35 13.84 -21.23
C SER A 421 -14.03 13.02 -19.98
N SER A 422 -14.46 11.75 -19.93
CA SER A 422 -14.18 10.85 -18.80
C SER A 422 -12.68 10.71 -18.46
N SER A 423 -11.79 10.86 -19.44
CA SER A 423 -10.33 10.88 -19.24
C SER A 423 -9.79 12.12 -18.53
N LYS A 424 -10.58 13.20 -18.46
CA LYS A 424 -10.23 14.47 -17.81
C LYS A 424 -11.00 14.72 -16.51
N ALA A 425 -12.06 13.97 -16.26
CA ALA A 425 -12.76 13.94 -14.99
C ALA A 425 -11.93 13.15 -13.96
N LEU A 426 -12.05 13.52 -12.69
CA LEU A 426 -11.53 12.71 -11.61
C LEU A 426 -12.56 11.68 -11.19
N ARG A 427 -12.13 10.42 -11.09
CA ARG A 427 -12.87 9.42 -10.35
C ARG A 427 -12.84 9.78 -8.86
N LEU A 428 -14.01 9.95 -8.28
CA LEU A 428 -14.14 10.23 -6.85
C LEU A 428 -14.54 8.96 -6.12
N THR A 429 -13.76 8.61 -5.12
CA THR A 429 -14.05 7.54 -4.18
C THR A 429 -15.09 7.99 -3.16
N PRO A 430 -15.77 7.06 -2.47
CA PRO A 430 -16.48 7.34 -1.23
C PRO A 430 -15.82 8.33 -0.27
N ILE A 431 -14.50 8.20 -0.08
CA ILE A 431 -13.71 9.03 0.82
C ILE A 431 -13.66 10.47 0.29
N ASP A 432 -13.42 10.61 -1.02
CA ASP A 432 -13.44 11.91 -1.68
C ASP A 432 -14.80 12.59 -1.49
N CYS A 433 -15.89 11.83 -1.58
CA CYS A 433 -17.26 12.33 -1.34
C CYS A 433 -17.50 12.74 0.12
N VAL A 434 -16.97 12.03 1.12
CA VAL A 434 -17.04 12.44 2.54
C VAL A 434 -16.29 13.76 2.77
N VAL A 435 -15.05 13.83 2.27
CA VAL A 435 -14.21 15.03 2.37
C VAL A 435 -14.88 16.21 1.67
N LEU A 436 -15.43 15.98 0.49
CA LEU A 436 -16.14 16.99 -0.28
C LEU A 436 -17.43 17.43 0.42
N SER A 437 -18.20 16.48 0.97
CA SER A 437 -19.41 16.77 1.72
C SER A 437 -19.13 17.69 2.91
N GLN A 438 -18.09 17.38 3.70
CA GLN A 438 -17.67 18.22 4.81
C GLN A 438 -17.19 19.60 4.34
N ALA A 439 -16.44 19.67 3.23
CA ALA A 439 -15.98 20.93 2.66
C ALA A 439 -17.17 21.82 2.23
N ILE A 440 -18.13 21.26 1.48
CA ILE A 440 -19.36 21.95 1.06
C ILE A 440 -20.19 22.37 2.29
N GLY A 441 -20.26 21.50 3.30
CA GLY A 441 -20.94 21.76 4.55
C GLY A 441 -20.41 22.99 5.29
N LEU A 442 -19.14 23.36 5.11
CA LEU A 442 -18.51 24.55 5.70
C LEU A 442 -18.69 25.82 4.86
N CYS A 443 -19.14 25.71 3.62
CA CYS A 443 -19.45 26.86 2.77
C CYS A 443 -20.87 27.38 3.05
N ASP A 444 -21.07 28.69 2.91
CA ASP A 444 -22.42 29.28 2.94
C ASP A 444 -23.19 28.94 1.66
N THR A 445 -22.54 29.09 0.51
CA THR A 445 -23.09 28.76 -0.81
C THR A 445 -21.95 28.50 -1.79
N ILE A 446 -22.15 27.52 -2.67
CA ILE A 446 -21.25 27.21 -3.79
C ILE A 446 -22.00 27.55 -5.07
N LYS A 447 -21.40 28.34 -5.96
CA LYS A 447 -22.02 28.71 -7.24
C LYS A 447 -22.10 27.52 -8.19
N LEU A 448 -21.01 26.76 -8.32
CA LEU A 448 -20.94 25.62 -9.23
C LEU A 448 -20.21 24.44 -8.60
N LEU A 449 -20.84 23.27 -8.59
CA LEU A 449 -20.23 21.98 -8.30
C LEU A 449 -20.29 21.10 -9.56
N ASP A 450 -19.15 20.82 -10.18
CA ASP A 450 -19.04 19.99 -11.40
C ASP A 450 -18.48 18.61 -11.04
N LEU A 451 -19.35 17.60 -11.15
CA LEU A 451 -19.11 16.18 -10.87
C LEU A 451 -19.38 15.29 -12.10
N ARG A 452 -19.50 15.87 -13.30
CA ARG A 452 -19.69 15.13 -14.56
C ARG A 452 -18.61 14.09 -14.76
N SER A 453 -19.01 12.87 -15.13
CA SER A 453 -18.09 11.77 -15.40
C SER A 453 -17.16 11.42 -14.23
N CYS A 454 -17.52 11.77 -12.98
CA CYS A 454 -16.72 11.41 -11.79
C CYS A 454 -16.90 9.96 -11.32
N TYR A 455 -17.81 9.18 -11.93
CA TYR A 455 -18.08 7.78 -11.59
C TYR A 455 -18.33 7.55 -10.09
N ILE A 456 -19.08 8.47 -9.46
CA ILE A 456 -19.43 8.39 -8.04
C ILE A 456 -20.37 7.20 -7.84
N GLN A 457 -20.05 6.35 -6.87
CA GLN A 457 -20.89 5.20 -6.49
C GLN A 457 -22.09 5.66 -5.64
N ASP A 458 -23.11 4.82 -5.51
CA ASP A 458 -24.35 5.15 -4.79
C ASP A 458 -24.07 5.62 -3.35
N GLU A 459 -23.10 4.99 -2.69
CA GLU A 459 -22.70 5.32 -1.33
C GLU A 459 -22.05 6.72 -1.26
N GLY A 460 -21.16 7.05 -2.21
CA GLY A 460 -20.58 8.39 -2.34
C GLY A 460 -21.64 9.47 -2.58
N LEU A 461 -22.68 9.16 -3.37
CA LEU A 461 -23.82 10.07 -3.58
C LEU A 461 -24.59 10.30 -2.28
N GLN A 462 -24.86 9.26 -1.48
CA GLN A 462 -25.55 9.40 -0.19
C GLN A 462 -24.83 10.37 0.75
N ARG A 463 -23.50 10.47 0.68
CA ARG A 463 -22.71 11.43 1.49
C ARG A 463 -22.82 12.86 0.99
N LEU A 464 -22.99 13.06 -0.31
CA LEU A 464 -23.11 14.39 -0.90
C LEU A 464 -24.52 14.96 -0.77
N VAL A 465 -25.56 14.13 -0.92
CA VAL A 465 -26.98 14.54 -0.90
C VAL A 465 -27.33 15.54 0.21
N PRO A 466 -26.93 15.34 1.49
CA PRO A 466 -27.28 16.26 2.57
C PRO A 466 -26.78 17.69 2.37
N VAL A 467 -25.73 17.91 1.58
CA VAL A 467 -25.09 19.22 1.39
C VAL A 467 -25.30 19.82 0.00
N LEU A 468 -25.85 19.07 -0.95
CA LEU A 468 -26.09 19.56 -2.32
C LEU A 468 -27.01 20.78 -2.39
N HIS A 469 -27.89 20.96 -1.39
CA HIS A 469 -28.75 22.15 -1.28
C HIS A 469 -27.97 23.47 -1.16
N LYS A 470 -26.67 23.42 -0.83
CA LYS A 470 -25.77 24.58 -0.78
C LYS A 470 -25.19 24.96 -2.15
N CYS A 471 -25.40 24.14 -3.19
CA CYS A 471 -24.91 24.37 -4.54
C CYS A 471 -25.98 25.05 -5.40
N GLN A 472 -25.67 26.18 -6.03
CA GLN A 472 -26.58 26.89 -6.93
C GLN A 472 -26.70 26.17 -8.28
N GLU A 473 -25.58 25.65 -8.78
CA GLU A 473 -25.49 24.86 -9.99
C GLU A 473 -24.74 23.56 -9.69
N LEU A 474 -25.34 22.43 -10.08
CA LEU A 474 -24.76 21.09 -10.00
C LEU A 474 -24.69 20.53 -11.42
N GLN A 475 -23.50 20.14 -11.86
CA GLN A 475 -23.25 19.54 -13.17
C GLN A 475 -22.77 18.10 -13.04
#